data_AF-A0A5M1DWC6-F1
#
_entry.id   AF-A0A5M1DWC6-F1
#
_cell.length_a   1.000
_cell.length_b   1.000
_cell.length_c   1.000
_cell.angle_alpha   90.00
_cell.angle_beta   90.00
_cell.angle_gamma   90.00
#
_symmetry.space_group_name_H-M   'P 1'
#
loop_
_entity.id
_entity.type
_entity.pdbx_description
1 polymer ?
#
loop_
_entity_poly.entity_id
_entity_poly.type
_entity_poly.pdbx_seq_one_letter_code
_entity_poly.pdbx_strand_id
1 'polypeptide(L)' 'MKKVFFIMLFSVLFSGVALAKSDCDIKCQILKEQWNTYYNKLRECDRLPYYQASICRLSAMHSKPSE' A
#
# COMPACT_ATOMS: atom_id res chain seq x y z
N MET A 1 -26.94 -15.59 -35.05
CA MET A 1 -25.67 -14.83 -34.93
C MET A 1 -25.69 -13.74 -33.84
N LYS A 2 -26.84 -13.17 -33.43
CA LYS A 2 -26.89 -12.13 -32.38
C LYS A 2 -26.47 -12.58 -30.97
N LYS A 3 -26.71 -13.84 -30.58
CA LYS A 3 -26.48 -14.32 -29.20
C LYS A 3 -25.01 -14.41 -28.80
N VAL A 4 -24.10 -14.65 -29.76
CA VAL A 4 -22.66 -14.81 -29.51
C VAL A 4 -21.98 -13.46 -29.24
N PHE A 5 -22.49 -12.39 -29.85
CA PHE A 5 -21.96 -11.04 -29.70
C PHE A 5 -22.11 -10.52 -28.26
N PHE A 6 -23.22 -10.84 -27.59
CA PHE A 6 -23.44 -10.45 -26.19
C PHE A 6 -22.53 -11.18 -25.22
N ILE A 7 -22.16 -12.43 -25.50
CA ILE A 7 -21.24 -13.22 -24.65
C ILE A 7 -19.82 -12.66 -24.75
N MET A 8 -19.36 -12.32 -25.97
CA MET A 8 -18.06 -11.67 -26.17
C MET A 8 -17.97 -10.32 -25.46
N LEU A 9 -19.01 -9.48 -25.54
CA LEU A 9 -19.05 -8.20 -24.84
C LEU A 9 -19.00 -8.35 -23.32
N PHE A 10 -19.71 -9.33 -22.77
CA PHE A 10 -19.66 -9.63 -21.34
C PHE A 10 -18.26 -10.08 -20.91
N SER A 11 -17.58 -10.96 -21.65
CA SER A 11 -16.22 -11.38 -21.29
C SER A 11 -15.19 -10.23 -21.27
N VAL A 12 -15.32 -9.25 -22.15
CA VAL A 12 -14.39 -8.09 -22.20
C VAL A 12 -14.64 -7.13 -21.05
N LEU A 13 -15.92 -6.85 -20.71
CA LEU A 13 -16.28 -5.93 -19.64
C LEU A 13 -15.89 -6.45 -18.25
N PHE A 14 -15.93 -7.76 -18.02
CA PHE A 14 -15.57 -8.35 -16.72
C PHE A 14 -14.06 -8.50 -16.52
N SER A 15 -13.28 -8.55 -17.60
CA SER A 15 -11.81 -8.66 -17.53
C SER A 15 -11.15 -7.42 -16.92
N GLY A 16 -11.72 -6.22 -17.13
CA GLY A 16 -11.20 -4.97 -16.56
C GLY A 16 -11.48 -4.80 -15.06
N VAL A 17 -12.58 -5.36 -14.54
CA VAL A 17 -12.97 -5.25 -13.13
C VAL A 17 -12.09 -6.12 -12.22
N ALA A 18 -11.59 -7.25 -12.74
CA ALA A 18 -10.69 -8.12 -11.99
C ALA A 18 -9.29 -7.51 -11.78
N LEU A 19 -8.75 -6.78 -12.77
CA LEU A 19 -7.45 -6.10 -12.62
C LEU A 19 -7.49 -4.98 -11.57
N ALA A 20 -8.54 -4.16 -11.55
CA ALA A 20 -8.66 -3.05 -10.60
C ALA A 20 -8.68 -3.51 -9.13
N LYS A 21 -9.26 -4.68 -8.85
CA LYS A 21 -9.30 -5.25 -7.50
C LYS A 21 -7.93 -5.80 -7.08
N SER A 22 -7.20 -6.42 -8.02
CA SER A 22 -5.84 -6.93 -7.79
C SER A 22 -4.82 -5.81 -7.57
N ASP A 23 -4.88 -4.72 -8.33
CA ASP A 23 -3.99 -3.58 -8.14
C ASP A 23 -4.24 -2.85 -6.81
N CYS A 24 -5.50 -2.86 -6.35
CA CYS A 24 -5.85 -2.33 -5.02
C CYS A 24 -5.23 -3.20 -3.90
N ASP A 25 -5.23 -4.53 -4.07
CA ASP A 25 -4.60 -5.46 -3.11
C ASP A 25 -3.08 -5.27 -3.05
N ILE A 26 -2.41 -5.13 -4.20
CA ILE A 26 -0.95 -4.91 -4.27
C ILE A 26 -0.58 -3.55 -3.66
N LYS A 27 -1.30 -2.47 -4.01
CA LYS A 27 -1.06 -1.15 -3.40
C LYS A 27 -1.28 -1.16 -1.89
N CYS A 28 -2.31 -1.86 -1.43
CA CYS A 28 -2.59 -2.01 0.01
C CYS A 28 -1.45 -2.79 0.71
N GLN A 29 -0.94 -3.86 0.10
CA GLN A 29 0.20 -4.61 0.63
C GLN A 29 1.47 -3.77 0.70
N ILE A 30 1.78 -3.00 -0.35
CA ILE A 30 2.94 -2.09 -0.37
C ILE A 30 2.80 -1.01 0.71
N LEU A 31 1.64 -0.36 0.83
CA LEU A 31 1.39 0.64 1.88
C LEU A 31 1.56 0.02 3.27
N LYS A 32 1.01 -1.18 3.49
CA LYS A 32 1.15 -1.90 4.76
C LYS A 32 2.61 -2.17 5.11
N GLU A 33 3.42 -2.58 4.13
CA GLU A 33 4.85 -2.83 4.33
C GLU A 33 5.63 -1.55 4.62
N GLN A 34 5.30 -0.46 3.93
CA GLN A 34 5.87 0.87 4.19
C GLN A 34 5.54 1.36 5.60
N TRP A 35 4.29 1.21 6.04
CA TRP A 35 3.88 1.52 7.42
C TRP A 35 4.59 0.65 8.44
N ASN A 36 4.72 -0.65 8.20
CA ASN A 36 5.43 -1.56 9.09
C ASN A 36 6.91 -1.15 9.25
N THR A 37 7.55 -0.77 8.14
CA THR A 37 8.93 -0.26 8.15
C THR A 37 9.06 1.04 8.94
N TYR A 38 8.12 1.97 8.75
CA TYR A 38 8.08 3.23 9.51
C TYR A 38 7.92 2.99 11.03
N TYR A 39 6.99 2.12 11.43
CA TYR A 39 6.79 1.80 12.85
C TYR A 39 8.00 1.09 13.47
N ASN A 40 8.67 0.19 12.73
CA ASN A 40 9.89 -0.44 13.21
C ASN A 40 11.00 0.60 13.45
N LYS A 41 11.17 1.59 12.56
CA LYS A 41 12.12 2.70 12.79
C LYS A 41 11.78 3.49 14.05
N LEU A 42 10.51 3.83 14.26
CA LEU A 42 10.09 4.53 15.48
C LEU A 42 10.40 3.71 16.74
N ARG A 43 10.17 2.39 16.70
CA ARG A 43 10.47 1.48 17.81
C ARG A 43 11.96 1.41 18.13
N GLU A 44 12.82 1.46 17.12
CA GLU A 44 14.27 1.58 17.34
C GLU A 44 14.63 2.93 17.98
N CYS A 45 14.00 4.02 17.55
CA CYS A 45 14.20 5.33 18.17
C CYS A 45 13.81 5.34 19.66
N ASP A 46 12.78 4.58 20.06
CA ASP A 46 12.32 4.50 21.44
C ASP A 46 13.30 3.79 22.38
N ARG A 47 14.27 3.05 21.84
CA ARG A 47 15.36 2.42 22.62
C ARG A 47 16.48 3.40 22.96
N LEU A 48 16.47 4.60 22.36
CA LEU A 48 17.51 5.59 22.56
C LEU A 48 17.20 6.50 23.76
N PRO A 49 18.24 7.09 24.39
CA PRO A 49 18.10 8.18 25.35
C PRO A 49 17.27 9.35 24.79
N TYR A 50 16.54 10.05 25.68
CA TYR A 50 15.50 11.04 25.34
C TYR A 50 15.84 12.01 24.20
N TYR A 51 17.03 12.62 24.21
CA TYR A 51 17.46 13.54 23.16
C TYR A 51 17.67 12.86 21.80
N GLN A 52 18.33 11.69 21.80
CA GLN A 52 18.58 10.91 20.59
C GLN A 52 17.29 10.30 20.03
N ALA A 53 16.38 9.86 20.90
CA ALA A 53 15.05 9.39 20.51
C ALA A 53 14.27 10.50 19.78
N SER A 54 14.34 11.74 20.29
CA SER A 54 13.65 12.90 19.68
C SER A 54 14.17 13.20 18.28
N ILE A 55 15.49 13.24 18.09
CA ILE A 55 16.11 13.45 16.77
C ILE A 55 15.79 12.30 15.81
N CYS A 56 15.83 11.07 16.30
CA CYS A 56 15.52 9.88 15.50
C CYS A 56 14.05 9.86 15.04
N ARG A 57 13.11 10.22 15.91
CA ARG A 57 11.68 10.34 15.53
C ARG A 57 11.46 11.45 14.51
N LEU A 58 12.13 12.60 14.69
CA LEU A 58 12.13 13.70 13.72
C LEU A 58 12.63 13.26 12.35
N SER A 59 13.74 12.51 12.28
CA SER A 59 14.26 12.01 11.00
C SER A 59 13.35 10.94 10.39
N ALA A 60 12.76 10.06 11.21
CA ALA A 60 11.81 9.04 10.77
C ALA A 60 10.53 9.65 10.18
N MET A 61 10.11 10.84 10.63
CA MET A 61 8.94 11.57 10.12
C MET A 61 9.00 11.81 8.61
N HIS A 62 10.20 12.04 8.05
CA HIS A 62 10.41 12.17 6.61
C HIS A 62 10.17 10.88 5.82
N SER A 63 10.19 9.73 6.51
CA SER A 63 9.90 8.41 5.93
C SER A 63 8.45 7.98 6.16
N LYS A 64 7.58 8.85 6.69
CA LYS A 64 6.17 8.51 6.92
C LYS A 64 5.47 8.29 5.57
N PRO A 65 4.83 7.14 5.34
CA PRO A 65 4.08 6.90 4.11
C PRO A 65 2.92 7.90 4.00
N SER A 66 2.73 8.48 2.82
CA SER A 66 1.55 9.29 2.50
C SER A 66 0.36 8.37 2.22
N GLU A 67 -0.82 8.74 2.73
CA GLU A 67 -2.10 8.08 2.43
C GLU A 67 -2.47 8.15 0.94
#